data_AF-A0A7S3CG23-F1
#
_entry.id   AF-A0A7S3CG23-F1
#
_cell.length_a   1.000
_cell.length_b   1.000
_cell.length_c   1.000
_cell.angle_alpha   90.00
_cell.angle_beta   90.00
_cell.angle_gamma   90.00
#
_symmetry.space_group_name_H-M   'P 1'
#
loop_
_entity.id
_entity.type
_entity.pdbx_description
1 polymer ?
#
loop_
_entity_poly.entity_id
_entity_poly.type
_entity_poly.pdbx_seq_one_letter_code
_entity_poly.pdbx_strand_id
1 'polypeptide(L)'
;KLNPYAVLNLLKQDRANKQEIRRQFRQCSLLVHPDKCKHEYAKQAFEVVNKAYKDLGVEETKKEADATVKHARIELRKERRKLTRNDNAYRAAAALRTAQAGATPSSSSTGGGGEKQQEEEEEEAGVGCGEALTVGERALEREYEETEVYHRLVMRRTQELMTQLEWRRRQLGKRLGEEKKRQEDEDTEHKQKMRSKVKEAKTWADTREKRVSSWRDFVKTGKKIKKKKRRRE
;
A
#
# COMPACT_ATOMS: atom_id res chain seq x y z
N LYS A 1 -8.49 5.46 -2.35
CA LYS A 1 -9.21 4.30 -1.81
C LYS A 1 -10.10 4.92 -0.79
N LEU A 2 -11.40 4.74 -0.90
CA LEU A 2 -12.27 5.08 0.21
C LEU A 2 -12.10 4.02 1.28
N ASN A 3 -12.21 4.43 2.55
CA ASN A 3 -12.24 3.50 3.67
C ASN A 3 -13.58 2.73 3.59
N PRO A 4 -13.56 1.39 3.41
CA PRO A 4 -14.78 0.60 3.24
C PRO A 4 -15.67 0.63 4.50
N TYR A 5 -15.07 0.71 5.69
CA TYR A 5 -15.82 0.84 6.94
C TYR A 5 -16.49 2.20 7.09
N ALA A 6 -15.83 3.28 6.65
CA ALA A 6 -16.41 4.63 6.66
C ALA A 6 -17.59 4.75 5.70
N VAL A 7 -17.51 4.12 4.52
CA VAL A 7 -18.63 4.08 3.55
C VAL A 7 -19.86 3.40 4.14
N LEU A 8 -19.65 2.33 4.89
CA LEU A 8 -20.73 1.65 5.60
C LEU A 8 -21.07 2.35 6.91
N ASN A 9 -20.47 3.49 7.27
CA ASN A 9 -20.74 4.17 8.54
C ASN A 9 -20.52 3.29 9.79
N LEU A 10 -19.54 2.37 9.73
CA LEU A 10 -19.16 1.50 10.83
C LEU A 10 -18.14 2.20 11.72
N LEU A 11 -18.61 2.83 12.79
CA LEU A 11 -17.76 3.61 13.70
C LEU A 11 -16.76 2.73 14.49
N LYS A 12 -17.18 1.51 14.88
CA LYS A 12 -16.36 0.54 15.62
C LYS A 12 -15.76 -0.49 14.65
N GLN A 13 -14.73 -0.09 13.91
CA GLN A 13 -14.12 -0.90 12.84
C GLN A 13 -13.58 -2.25 13.36
N ASP A 14 -12.95 -2.26 14.55
CA ASP A 14 -12.21 -3.42 15.08
C ASP A 14 -13.11 -4.55 15.58
N ARG A 15 -14.35 -4.23 15.99
CA ARG A 15 -15.31 -5.20 16.50
C ARG A 15 -16.41 -5.52 15.49
N ALA A 16 -16.23 -5.13 14.23
CA ALA A 16 -17.22 -5.31 13.19
C ALA A 16 -17.42 -6.80 12.86
N ASN A 17 -18.50 -7.38 13.39
CA ASN A 17 -18.92 -8.72 13.02
C ASN A 17 -19.50 -8.73 11.58
N LYS A 18 -19.38 -9.84 10.85
CA LYS A 18 -19.94 -10.02 9.50
C LYS A 18 -21.45 -9.73 9.45
N GLN A 19 -22.17 -10.04 10.52
CA GLN A 19 -23.59 -9.73 10.66
C GLN A 19 -23.87 -8.23 10.73
N GLU A 20 -23.03 -7.49 11.47
CA GLU A 20 -23.16 -6.04 11.59
C GLU A 20 -22.86 -5.34 10.26
N ILE A 21 -21.83 -5.79 9.55
CA ILE A 21 -21.51 -5.33 8.19
C ILE A 21 -22.73 -5.52 7.26
N ARG A 22 -23.40 -6.68 7.34
CA ARG A 22 -24.62 -6.96 6.56
C ARG A 22 -25.81 -6.09 6.98
N ARG A 23 -26.01 -5.88 8.29
CA ARG A 23 -27.08 -5.01 8.82
C ARG A 23 -26.90 -3.59 8.30
N GLN A 24 -25.69 -3.08 8.43
CA GLN A 24 -25.36 -1.72 8.06
C GLN A 24 -25.37 -1.51 6.54
N PHE A 25 -24.89 -2.50 5.77
CA PHE A 25 -25.04 -2.48 4.31
C PHE A 25 -26.50 -2.37 3.88
N ARG A 26 -27.42 -3.11 4.50
CA ARG A 26 -28.85 -3.02 4.20
C ARG A 26 -29.41 -1.63 4.51
N GLN A 27 -29.05 -1.08 5.66
CA GLN A 27 -29.48 0.26 6.07
C GLN A 27 -28.95 1.35 5.13
N CYS A 28 -27.65 1.35 4.84
CA CYS A 28 -27.03 2.31 3.91
C CYS A 28 -27.59 2.16 2.49
N SER A 29 -27.73 0.93 2.00
CA SER A 29 -28.25 0.64 0.65
C SER A 29 -29.69 1.12 0.47
N LEU A 30 -30.54 0.98 1.49
CA LEU A 30 -31.91 1.48 1.45
C LEU A 30 -31.96 3.01 1.32
N LEU A 31 -31.05 3.73 1.98
CA LEU A 31 -30.96 5.19 1.91
C LEU A 31 -30.49 5.68 0.53
N VAL A 32 -29.54 4.98 -0.09
CA VAL A 32 -28.95 5.39 -1.38
C VAL A 32 -29.51 4.64 -2.60
N HIS A 33 -30.58 3.88 -2.43
CA HIS A 33 -31.17 3.12 -3.53
C HIS A 33 -31.69 4.07 -4.63
N PRO A 34 -31.34 3.85 -5.92
CA PRO A 34 -31.66 4.80 -7.00
C PRO A 34 -33.16 4.99 -7.24
N ASP A 35 -33.99 4.02 -6.85
CA ASP A 35 -35.46 4.11 -6.95
C ASP A 35 -36.11 4.85 -5.76
N LYS A 36 -35.47 4.79 -4.58
CA LYS A 36 -36.02 5.40 -3.35
C LYS A 36 -35.47 6.81 -3.11
N CYS A 37 -34.26 7.07 -3.61
CA CYS A 37 -33.57 8.34 -3.47
C CYS A 37 -33.63 9.11 -4.79
N LYS A 38 -34.18 10.33 -4.75
CA LYS A 38 -34.37 11.22 -5.92
C LYS A 38 -33.10 11.99 -6.32
N HIS A 39 -31.97 11.70 -5.70
CA HIS A 39 -30.73 12.46 -5.88
C HIS A 39 -29.94 11.95 -7.10
N GLU A 40 -29.34 12.85 -7.89
CA GLU A 40 -28.63 12.52 -9.14
C GLU A 40 -27.50 11.51 -8.94
N TYR A 41 -26.81 11.61 -7.81
CA TYR A 41 -25.68 10.73 -7.47
C TYR A 41 -26.10 9.43 -6.77
N ALA A 42 -27.40 9.13 -6.62
CA ALA A 42 -27.87 7.94 -5.89
C ALA A 42 -27.30 6.64 -6.48
N LYS A 43 -27.28 6.52 -7.82
CA LYS A 43 -26.70 5.35 -8.50
C LYS A 43 -25.20 5.17 -8.19
N GLN A 44 -24.43 6.26 -8.22
CA GLN A 44 -23.00 6.24 -7.91
C GLN A 44 -22.75 5.90 -6.44
N ALA A 45 -23.52 6.50 -5.52
CA ALA A 45 -23.42 6.22 -4.09
C ALA A 45 -23.74 4.75 -3.77
N PHE A 46 -24.78 4.19 -4.39
CA PHE A 46 -25.13 2.78 -4.25
C PHE A 46 -24.01 1.85 -4.72
N GLU A 47 -23.37 2.17 -5.85
CA GLU A 47 -22.23 1.41 -6.36
C GLU A 47 -21.05 1.42 -5.39
N VAL A 48 -20.73 2.57 -4.79
CA VAL A 48 -19.67 2.70 -3.79
C VAL A 48 -19.98 1.88 -2.54
N VAL A 49 -21.22 1.91 -2.05
CA VAL A 49 -21.67 1.11 -0.89
C VAL A 49 -21.58 -0.39 -1.19
N ASN A 50 -21.97 -0.82 -2.39
CA ASN A 50 -21.89 -2.22 -2.81
C ASN A 50 -20.44 -2.69 -2.97
N LYS A 51 -19.58 -1.83 -3.51
CA LYS A 51 -18.14 -2.10 -3.58
C LYS A 51 -17.54 -2.29 -2.20
N ALA A 52 -17.83 -1.39 -1.25
CA ALA A 52 -17.33 -1.50 0.12
C ALA A 52 -17.77 -2.81 0.80
N TYR A 53 -19.02 -3.24 0.58
CA TYR A 53 -19.51 -4.53 1.10
C TYR A 53 -18.77 -5.74 0.48
N LYS A 54 -18.48 -5.71 -0.82
CA LYS A 54 -17.70 -6.77 -1.50
C LYS A 54 -16.25 -6.80 -1.01
N ASP A 55 -15.62 -5.63 -0.88
CA ASP A 55 -14.24 -5.49 -0.40
C ASP A 55 -14.10 -6.01 1.05
N LEU A 56 -15.12 -5.86 1.90
CA LEU A 56 -15.13 -6.46 3.25
C LEU A 56 -15.52 -7.95 3.27
N GLY A 57 -16.10 -8.45 2.18
CA GLY A 57 -16.42 -9.87 2.00
C GLY A 57 -15.20 -10.71 1.62
N VAL A 58 -14.23 -10.12 0.92
CA VAL A 58 -12.96 -10.77 0.56
C VAL A 58 -11.97 -10.66 1.72
N GLU A 59 -11.38 -11.79 2.10
CA GLU A 59 -10.55 -11.89 3.29
C GLU A 59 -9.24 -11.08 3.18
N GLU A 60 -8.60 -11.06 2.01
CA GLU A 60 -7.35 -10.31 1.78
C GLU A 60 -7.55 -8.80 1.89
N THR A 61 -8.54 -8.24 1.20
CA THR A 61 -8.83 -6.80 1.23
C THR A 61 -9.33 -6.38 2.60
N LYS A 62 -10.01 -7.26 3.33
CA LYS A 62 -10.36 -7.03 4.73
C LYS A 62 -9.11 -6.96 5.60
N LYS A 63 -8.17 -7.91 5.48
CA LYS A 63 -6.88 -7.89 6.20
C LYS A 63 -6.08 -6.61 5.92
N GLU A 64 -6.03 -6.13 4.67
CA GLU A 64 -5.38 -4.86 4.32
C GLU A 64 -6.05 -3.66 5.02
N ALA A 65 -7.38 -3.62 5.01
CA ALA A 65 -8.15 -2.57 5.66
C ALA A 65 -7.93 -2.59 7.19
N ASP A 66 -7.98 -3.78 7.79
CA ASP A 66 -7.77 -4.00 9.23
C ASP A 66 -6.33 -3.62 9.63
N ALA A 67 -5.33 -3.98 8.83
CA ALA A 67 -3.93 -3.58 9.06
C ALA A 67 -3.77 -2.05 9.03
N THR A 68 -4.48 -1.36 8.13
CA THR A 68 -4.44 0.10 8.08
C THR A 68 -5.15 0.75 9.27
N VAL A 69 -6.23 0.14 9.77
CA VAL A 69 -6.91 0.58 10.99
C VAL A 69 -6.00 0.39 12.20
N LYS A 70 -5.33 -0.76 12.33
CA LYS A 70 -4.33 -1.00 13.38
C LYS A 70 -3.21 0.06 13.35
N HIS A 71 -2.67 0.36 12.18
CA HIS A 71 -1.66 1.42 12.02
C HIS A 71 -2.19 2.78 12.49
N ALA A 72 -3.42 3.15 12.13
CA ALA A 72 -4.05 4.39 12.57
C ALA A 72 -4.17 4.48 14.10
N ARG A 73 -4.54 3.36 14.76
CA ARG A 73 -4.63 3.29 16.23
C ARG A 73 -3.28 3.46 16.89
N ILE A 74 -2.24 2.80 16.38
CA ILE A 74 -0.88 2.90 16.90
C ILE A 74 -0.39 4.35 16.79
N GLU A 75 -0.62 5.02 15.66
CA GLU A 75 -0.26 6.43 15.50
C GLU A 75 -1.00 7.33 16.49
N LEU A 76 -2.32 7.17 16.64
CA LEU A 76 -3.12 7.97 17.58
C LEU A 76 -2.71 7.74 19.03
N ARG A 77 -2.39 6.50 19.42
CA ARG A 77 -1.83 6.20 20.75
C ARG A 77 -0.50 6.91 20.96
N LYS A 78 0.40 6.87 19.98
CA LYS A 78 1.68 7.57 20.03
C LYS A 78 1.51 9.09 20.14
N GLU A 79 0.59 9.68 19.39
CA GLU A 79 0.27 11.11 19.45
C GLU A 79 -0.29 11.50 20.82
N ARG A 80 -1.26 10.73 21.34
CA ARG A 80 -1.85 10.99 22.66
C ARG A 80 -0.79 10.88 23.76
N ARG A 81 0.05 9.84 23.74
CA ARG A 81 1.16 9.68 24.71
C ARG A 81 2.12 10.85 24.69
N LYS A 82 2.47 11.37 23.50
CA LYS A 82 3.32 12.56 23.40
C LYS A 82 2.69 13.80 24.05
N LEU A 83 1.37 13.96 23.88
CA LEU A 83 0.63 15.07 24.45
C LEU A 83 0.50 14.94 25.98
N THR A 84 0.18 13.75 26.48
CA THR A 84 -0.05 13.51 27.91
C THR A 84 1.22 13.29 28.72
N ARG A 85 2.38 13.06 28.07
CA ARG A 85 3.66 12.79 28.74
C ARG A 85 4.02 13.84 29.80
N ASN A 86 3.76 15.11 29.51
CA ASN A 86 4.14 16.23 30.38
C ASN A 86 2.93 16.87 31.08
N ASP A 87 1.74 16.29 30.96
CA ASP A 87 0.53 16.85 31.55
C ASP A 87 0.39 16.40 33.02
N ASN A 88 0.51 17.36 33.94
CA ASN A 88 0.39 17.12 35.37
C ASN A 88 -1.02 16.61 35.76
N ALA A 89 -2.07 17.08 35.08
CA ALA A 89 -3.43 16.64 35.35
C ALA A 89 -3.62 15.17 34.96
N TYR A 90 -3.06 14.77 33.81
CA TYR A 90 -3.07 13.38 33.36
C TYR A 90 -2.30 12.46 34.32
N ARG A 91 -1.10 12.88 34.76
CA ARG A 91 -0.31 12.13 35.75
C ARG A 91 -1.04 11.98 37.08
N ALA A 92 -1.67 13.05 37.58
CA ALA A 92 -2.45 13.00 38.82
C ALA A 92 -3.67 12.07 38.69
N ALA A 93 -4.40 12.14 37.57
CA ALA A 93 -5.52 11.25 37.29
C ALA A 93 -5.06 9.78 37.18
N ALA A 94 -3.92 9.52 36.55
CA ALA A 94 -3.35 8.18 36.46
C ALA A 94 -2.92 7.63 37.83
N ALA A 95 -2.30 8.46 38.67
CA ALA A 95 -1.94 8.09 40.03
C ALA A 95 -3.19 7.74 40.87
N LEU A 96 -4.27 8.53 40.74
CA LEU A 96 -5.55 8.26 41.39
C LEU A 96 -6.12 6.90 40.95
N ARG A 97 -6.15 6.61 39.65
CA ARG A 97 -6.63 5.31 39.13
C ARG A 97 -5.79 4.14 39.64
N THR A 98 -4.47 4.33 39.76
CA THR A 98 -3.57 3.32 40.32
C THR A 98 -3.87 3.06 41.80
N ALA A 99 -4.09 4.13 42.59
CA ALA A 99 -4.46 4.02 44.00
C ALA A 99 -5.82 3.33 44.20
N GLN A 100 -6.81 3.64 43.35
CA GLN A 100 -8.13 3.00 43.37
C GLN A 100 -8.04 1.50 43.06
N ALA A 101 -7.19 1.10 42.11
CA ALA A 101 -6.99 -0.31 41.76
C ALA A 101 -6.30 -1.12 42.87
N GLY A 102 -5.44 -0.49 43.68
CA GLY A 102 -4.81 -1.12 44.85
C GLY A 102 -5.70 -1.17 46.10
N ALA A 103 -6.80 -0.40 46.12
CA ALA A 103 -7.66 -0.23 47.28
C ALA A 103 -8.92 -1.13 47.28
N THR A 104 -9.10 -2.01 46.28
CA THR A 104 -10.24 -2.95 46.28
C THR A 104 -9.99 -4.08 47.28
N PRO A 105 -10.73 -4.17 48.41
CA PRO A 105 -10.62 -5.31 49.30
C PRO A 105 -11.28 -6.53 48.65
N SER A 106 -10.63 -7.68 48.78
CA SER A 106 -11.15 -8.97 48.38
C SER A 106 -12.51 -9.26 49.04
N SER A 107 -13.60 -9.22 48.27
CA SER A 107 -14.88 -9.83 48.64
C SER A 107 -15.52 -10.55 47.44
N SER A 108 -15.27 -11.87 47.38
CA SER A 108 -16.17 -12.97 46.93
C SER A 108 -17.06 -12.79 45.68
N SER A 109 -16.78 -13.52 44.58
CA SER A 109 -17.54 -14.73 44.16
C SER A 109 -17.17 -15.22 42.73
N THR A 110 -16.80 -16.49 42.64
CA THR A 110 -17.18 -17.50 41.61
C THR A 110 -17.00 -17.21 40.10
N GLY A 111 -16.05 -17.94 39.49
CA GLY A 111 -16.33 -18.82 38.33
C GLY A 111 -16.08 -18.31 36.91
N GLY A 112 -15.14 -18.99 36.22
CA GLY A 112 -15.36 -19.44 34.83
C GLY A 112 -14.64 -18.69 33.70
N GLY A 113 -13.62 -19.35 33.13
CA GLY A 113 -13.34 -19.39 31.69
C GLY A 113 -12.91 -18.08 31.00
N GLY A 114 -11.60 -17.91 30.81
CA GLY A 114 -11.05 -16.80 30.03
C GLY A 114 -9.63 -16.99 29.49
N GLU A 115 -9.12 -18.22 29.41
CA GLU A 115 -7.88 -18.55 28.69
C GLU A 115 -8.14 -18.50 27.18
N LYS A 116 -8.23 -17.29 26.61
CA LYS A 116 -8.01 -17.05 25.18
C LYS A 116 -7.90 -15.58 24.75
N GLN A 117 -7.98 -14.64 25.69
CA GLN A 117 -7.82 -13.21 25.38
C GLN A 117 -6.49 -12.61 25.83
N GLN A 118 -5.65 -13.36 26.57
CA GLN A 118 -4.35 -12.86 27.06
C GLN A 118 -3.23 -13.00 26.01
N GLU A 119 -3.29 -13.97 25.09
CA GLU A 119 -2.23 -14.16 24.09
C GLU A 119 -2.22 -13.09 22.98
N GLU A 120 -3.34 -12.39 22.72
CA GLU A 120 -3.38 -11.32 21.71
C GLU A 120 -2.92 -9.94 22.25
N GLU A 121 -2.86 -9.73 23.57
CA GLU A 121 -2.35 -8.48 24.15
C GLU A 121 -0.82 -8.45 24.30
N GLU A 122 -0.15 -9.61 24.40
CA GLU A 122 1.30 -9.67 24.59
C GLU A 122 2.12 -9.44 23.31
N GLU A 123 1.54 -9.63 22.12
CA GLU A 123 2.26 -9.43 20.85
C GLU A 123 2.39 -7.95 20.43
N GLU A 124 1.55 -7.05 20.98
CA GLU A 124 1.59 -5.59 20.74
C GLU A 124 2.64 -4.86 21.64
N ALA A 125 3.48 -5.60 22.36
CA ALA A 125 4.61 -5.07 23.14
C ALA A 125 5.96 -5.09 22.38
N GLY A 126 5.96 -5.49 21.11
CA GLY A 126 7.16 -5.52 20.27
C GLY A 126 7.28 -4.29 19.37
N VAL A 127 8.42 -3.60 19.45
CA VAL A 127 8.88 -2.51 18.56
C VAL A 127 8.56 -1.07 19.02
N GLY A 128 9.35 -0.60 20.00
CA GLY A 128 9.96 0.74 19.95
C GLY A 128 9.75 1.65 21.16
N CYS A 129 10.80 1.75 22.00
CA CYS A 129 11.14 2.82 22.95
C CYS A 129 10.06 3.39 23.90
N GLY A 130 10.27 3.15 25.21
CA GLY A 130 9.92 4.10 26.28
C GLY A 130 8.95 3.57 27.34
N GLU A 131 9.39 3.64 28.60
CA GLU A 131 8.64 3.50 29.87
C GLU A 131 7.39 2.61 29.90
N ALA A 132 7.44 1.56 30.73
CA ALA A 132 6.28 0.75 31.04
C ALA A 132 5.16 1.63 31.65
N LEU A 133 4.01 1.71 30.98
CA LEU A 133 2.85 2.42 31.50
C LEU A 133 2.40 1.83 32.83
N THR A 134 2.07 2.73 33.76
CA THR A 134 1.43 2.40 35.04
C THR A 134 0.02 1.83 34.84
N VAL A 135 -0.51 1.13 35.84
CA VAL A 135 -1.86 0.53 35.80
C VAL A 135 -2.93 1.60 35.54
N GLY A 136 -2.82 2.76 36.18
CA GLY A 136 -3.75 3.87 36.00
C GLY A 136 -3.65 4.53 34.62
N GLU A 137 -2.46 4.65 34.03
CA GLU A 137 -2.31 5.13 32.65
C GLU A 137 -3.00 4.19 31.66
N ARG A 138 -2.84 2.87 31.83
CA ARG A 138 -3.54 1.89 30.98
C ARG A 138 -5.05 1.93 31.14
N ALA A 139 -5.56 2.26 32.33
CA ALA A 139 -6.99 2.43 32.57
C ALA A 139 -7.54 3.66 31.84
N LEU A 140 -6.86 4.81 31.94
CA LEU A 140 -7.23 6.05 31.23
C LEU A 140 -7.06 5.93 29.70
N GLU A 141 -6.14 5.10 29.23
CA GLU A 141 -6.04 4.74 27.82
C GLU A 141 -7.27 3.95 27.36
N ARG A 142 -7.67 2.90 28.08
CA ARG A 142 -8.87 2.10 27.76
C ARG A 142 -10.17 2.91 27.78
N GLU A 143 -10.40 3.72 28.80
CA GLU A 143 -11.60 4.58 28.89
C GLU A 143 -11.72 5.52 27.68
N TYR A 144 -10.59 6.09 27.24
CA TYR A 144 -10.55 6.95 26.07
C TYR A 144 -10.76 6.17 24.78
N GLU A 145 -10.18 4.98 24.65
CA GLU A 145 -10.37 4.13 23.46
C GLU A 145 -11.83 3.70 23.28
N GLU A 146 -12.58 3.56 24.37
CA GLU A 146 -14.02 3.25 24.32
C GLU A 146 -14.89 4.45 23.90
N THR A 147 -14.37 5.67 24.05
CA THR A 147 -15.10 6.90 23.76
C THR A 147 -15.40 7.02 22.25
N GLU A 148 -16.59 7.53 21.90
CA GLU A 148 -16.97 7.72 20.48
C GLU A 148 -16.00 8.65 19.73
N VAL A 149 -15.49 9.67 20.42
CA VAL A 149 -14.51 10.63 19.87
C VAL A 149 -13.28 9.90 19.36
N TYR A 150 -12.75 8.93 20.13
CA TYR A 150 -11.60 8.13 19.69
C TYR A 150 -11.92 7.35 18.42
N HIS A 151 -13.07 6.68 18.38
CA HIS A 151 -13.48 5.94 17.19
C HIS A 151 -13.63 6.84 15.95
N ARG A 152 -14.17 8.06 16.12
CA ARG A 152 -14.23 9.06 15.02
C ARG A 152 -12.84 9.52 14.57
N LEU A 153 -11.91 9.69 15.51
CA LEU A 153 -10.52 10.04 15.21
C LEU A 153 -9.80 8.90 14.48
N VAL A 154 -9.97 7.65 14.92
CA VAL A 154 -9.44 6.46 14.25
C VAL A 154 -9.95 6.40 12.81
N MET A 155 -11.27 6.56 12.61
CA MET A 155 -11.87 6.58 11.28
C MET A 155 -11.25 7.65 10.35
N ARG A 156 -11.09 8.87 10.86
CA ARG A 156 -10.46 9.97 10.12
C ARG A 156 -9.00 9.63 9.80
N ARG A 157 -8.24 9.16 10.79
CA ARG A 157 -6.82 8.83 10.62
C ARG A 157 -6.63 7.68 9.63
N THR A 158 -7.45 6.64 9.70
CA THR A 158 -7.47 5.55 8.72
C THR A 158 -7.76 6.09 7.32
N GLN A 159 -8.69 7.02 7.15
CA GLN A 159 -8.99 7.61 5.84
C GLN A 159 -7.78 8.38 5.27
N GLU A 160 -7.09 9.15 6.10
CA GLU A 160 -5.85 9.85 5.72
C GLU A 160 -4.77 8.85 5.29
N LEU A 161 -4.50 7.84 6.11
CA LEU A 161 -3.51 6.81 5.82
C LEU A 161 -3.83 6.03 4.54
N MET A 162 -5.08 5.62 4.36
CA MET A 162 -5.53 4.95 3.13
C MET A 162 -5.29 5.83 1.90
N THR A 163 -5.57 7.13 2.01
CA THR A 163 -5.34 8.11 0.93
C THR A 163 -3.86 8.32 0.65
N GLN A 164 -3.00 8.30 1.68
CA GLN A 164 -1.55 8.37 1.53
C GLN A 164 -0.96 7.10 0.89
N LEU A 165 -1.41 5.91 1.31
CA LEU A 165 -0.93 4.61 0.80
C LEU A 165 -1.25 4.40 -0.68
N GLU A 166 -2.53 4.41 -1.03
CA GLU A 166 -3.01 5.49 -1.90
C GLU A 166 -2.11 6.06 -3.00
N TRP A 167 -1.84 7.34 -2.75
CA TRP A 167 -0.99 8.20 -3.52
C TRP A 167 0.42 7.63 -3.67
N ARG A 168 1.02 7.07 -2.62
CA ARG A 168 2.37 6.45 -2.67
C ARG A 168 2.41 5.29 -3.67
N ARG A 169 1.42 4.40 -3.66
CA ARG A 169 1.31 3.30 -4.62
C ARG A 169 1.24 3.81 -6.06
N ARG A 170 0.44 4.86 -6.31
CA ARG A 170 0.35 5.48 -7.65
C ARG A 170 1.66 6.12 -8.08
N GLN A 171 2.34 6.83 -7.18
CA GLN A 171 3.64 7.46 -7.49
C GLN A 171 4.71 6.41 -7.78
N LEU A 172 4.79 5.36 -6.96
CA LEU A 172 5.71 4.24 -7.17
C LEU A 172 5.43 3.53 -8.51
N GLY A 173 4.15 3.29 -8.83
CA GLY A 173 3.75 2.69 -10.10
C GLY A 173 4.18 3.52 -11.31
N LYS A 174 4.06 4.86 -11.25
CA LYS A 174 4.55 5.75 -12.32
C LYS A 174 6.06 5.64 -12.51
N ARG A 175 6.83 5.72 -11.41
CA ARG A 175 8.30 5.63 -11.45
C ARG A 175 8.78 4.29 -12.02
N LEU A 176 8.20 3.18 -11.57
CA LEU A 176 8.52 1.85 -12.08
C LEU A 176 8.13 1.69 -13.55
N GLY A 177 7.01 2.28 -13.97
CA GLY A 177 6.57 2.27 -15.36
C GLY A 177 7.51 3.06 -16.28
N GLU A 178 7.95 4.24 -15.84
CA GLU A 178 8.94 5.06 -16.57
C GLU A 178 10.28 4.34 -16.72
N GLU A 179 10.77 3.72 -15.65
CA GLU A 179 12.03 2.96 -15.67
C GLU A 179 11.91 1.73 -16.59
N LYS A 180 10.79 1.01 -16.52
CA LYS A 180 10.52 -0.13 -17.40
C LYS A 180 10.50 0.29 -18.86
N LYS A 181 9.87 1.42 -19.19
CA LYS A 181 9.83 1.94 -20.56
C LYS A 181 11.23 2.30 -21.06
N ARG A 182 12.06 2.93 -20.21
CA ARG A 182 13.45 3.21 -20.56
C ARG A 182 14.22 1.94 -20.89
N GLN A 183 14.08 0.90 -20.07
CA GLN A 183 14.71 -0.38 -20.31
C GLN A 183 14.23 -1.02 -21.63
N GLU A 184 12.93 -0.97 -21.92
CA GLU A 184 12.36 -1.46 -23.17
C GLU A 184 12.91 -0.70 -24.39
N ASP A 185 13.02 0.62 -24.31
CA ASP A 185 13.59 1.45 -25.36
C ASP A 185 15.08 1.09 -25.60
N GLU A 186 15.88 0.94 -24.54
CA GLU A 186 17.28 0.50 -24.63
C GLU A 186 17.42 -0.92 -25.22
N ASP A 187 16.58 -1.86 -24.80
CA ASP A 187 16.57 -3.23 -25.31
C ASP A 187 16.18 -3.26 -26.80
N THR A 188 15.21 -2.44 -27.21
CA THR A 188 14.80 -2.32 -28.61
C THR A 188 15.90 -1.68 -29.46
N GLU A 189 16.55 -0.63 -28.97
CA GLU A 189 17.72 -0.03 -29.63
C GLU A 189 18.86 -1.03 -29.76
N HIS A 190 19.17 -1.77 -28.70
CA HIS A 190 20.21 -2.80 -28.71
C HIS A 190 19.86 -3.89 -29.73
N LYS A 191 18.62 -4.37 -29.74
CA LYS A 191 18.14 -5.34 -30.72
C LYS A 191 18.20 -4.80 -32.14
N GLN A 192 17.88 -3.52 -32.36
CA GLN A 192 18.03 -2.86 -33.66
C GLN A 192 19.51 -2.77 -34.07
N LYS A 193 20.39 -2.32 -33.18
CA LYS A 193 21.85 -2.25 -33.42
C LYS A 193 22.40 -3.63 -33.76
N MET A 194 22.01 -4.68 -33.04
CA MET A 194 22.41 -6.05 -33.33
C MET A 194 21.85 -6.53 -34.68
N ARG A 195 20.58 -6.24 -35.00
CA ARG A 195 20.00 -6.54 -36.32
C ARG A 195 20.72 -5.82 -37.46
N SER A 196 21.08 -4.56 -37.28
CA SER A 196 21.82 -3.78 -38.26
C SER A 196 23.23 -4.34 -38.48
N LYS A 197 23.96 -4.69 -37.41
CA LYS A 197 25.27 -5.35 -37.49
C LYS A 197 25.19 -6.69 -38.24
N VAL A 198 24.19 -7.51 -37.95
CA VAL A 198 23.98 -8.79 -38.65
C VAL A 198 23.68 -8.56 -40.13
N LYS A 199 22.81 -7.59 -40.46
CA LYS A 199 22.51 -7.22 -41.85
C LYS A 199 23.77 -6.73 -42.58
N GLU A 200 24.55 -5.85 -41.97
CA GLU A 200 25.80 -5.33 -42.52
C GLU A 200 26.79 -6.46 -42.79
N ALA A 201 27.03 -7.33 -41.80
CA ALA A 201 27.90 -8.49 -41.95
C ALA A 201 27.46 -9.41 -43.10
N LYS A 202 26.14 -9.66 -43.22
CA LYS A 202 25.57 -10.41 -44.33
C LYS A 202 25.82 -9.72 -45.68
N THR A 203 25.51 -8.43 -45.80
CA THR A 203 25.73 -7.68 -47.05
C THR A 203 27.22 -7.60 -47.44
N TRP A 204 28.12 -7.50 -46.46
CA TRP A 204 29.57 -7.58 -46.67
C TRP A 204 29.96 -8.97 -47.22
N ALA A 205 29.43 -10.04 -46.65
CA ALA A 205 29.68 -11.41 -47.14
C ALA A 205 29.14 -11.61 -48.57
N ASP A 206 27.91 -11.19 -48.86
CA ASP A 206 27.28 -11.36 -50.17
C ASP A 206 27.99 -10.56 -51.28
N THR A 207 28.45 -9.34 -50.96
CA THR A 207 29.23 -8.52 -51.91
C THR A 207 30.72 -8.91 -51.99
N ARG A 208 31.16 -9.95 -51.26
CA ARG A 208 32.56 -10.39 -51.22
C ARG A 208 33.08 -10.77 -52.61
N GLU A 209 32.35 -11.57 -53.38
CA GLU A 209 32.82 -12.00 -54.71
C GLU A 209 32.96 -10.84 -55.69
N LYS A 210 32.00 -9.91 -55.71
CA LYS A 210 32.07 -8.69 -56.54
C LYS A 210 33.27 -7.83 -56.18
N ARG A 211 33.58 -7.71 -54.88
CA ARG A 211 34.74 -6.94 -54.42
C ARG A 211 36.07 -7.65 -54.71
N VAL A 212 36.13 -8.96 -54.50
CA VAL A 212 37.31 -9.78 -54.81
C VAL A 212 37.60 -9.80 -56.31
N SER A 213 36.56 -9.90 -57.15
CA SER A 213 36.71 -9.82 -58.62
C SER A 213 37.20 -8.44 -59.08
N SER A 214 36.61 -7.37 -58.57
CA SER A 214 37.07 -6.00 -58.83
C SER A 214 38.54 -5.78 -58.44
N TRP A 215 38.97 -6.30 -57.27
CA TRP A 215 40.37 -6.24 -56.85
C TRP A 215 41.30 -7.09 -57.74
N ARG A 216 40.88 -8.30 -58.13
CA ARG A 216 41.62 -9.14 -59.09
C ARG A 216 41.82 -8.42 -60.43
N ASP A 217 40.80 -7.71 -60.90
CA ASP A 217 40.87 -6.98 -62.17
C ASP A 217 41.70 -5.70 -62.08
N PHE A 218 41.69 -5.01 -60.93
CA PHE A 218 42.62 -3.90 -60.65
C PHE A 218 44.08 -4.36 -60.73
N VAL A 219 44.42 -5.48 -60.07
CA VAL A 219 45.78 -6.06 -60.11
C VAL A 219 46.17 -6.47 -61.54
N LYS A 220 45.26 -7.10 -62.29
CA LYS A 220 45.49 -7.43 -63.71
C LYS A 220 45.71 -6.19 -64.57
N THR A 221 44.96 -5.12 -64.34
CA THR A 221 45.06 -3.86 -65.08
C THR A 221 46.39 -3.15 -64.79
N GLY A 222 46.83 -3.13 -63.53
CA GLY A 222 48.15 -2.63 -63.14
C GLY A 222 49.30 -3.39 -63.83
N LYS A 223 49.21 -4.73 -63.90
CA LYS A 223 50.19 -5.56 -64.64
C LYS A 223 50.20 -5.24 -66.15
N LYS A 224 49.03 -5.02 -66.77
CA LYS A 224 48.92 -4.61 -68.18
C LYS A 224 49.55 -3.24 -68.44
N ILE A 225 49.33 -2.25 -67.56
CA ILE A 225 49.93 -0.91 -67.67
C ILE A 225 51.46 -1.00 -67.58
N LYS A 226 51.99 -1.78 -66.62
CA LYS A 226 53.45 -1.99 -66.48
C LYS A 226 54.07 -2.68 -67.71
N LYS A 227 53.37 -3.67 -68.30
CA LYS A 227 53.80 -4.34 -69.55
C LYS A 227 53.73 -3.42 -70.77
N LYS A 228 52.76 -2.50 -70.83
CA LYS A 228 52.62 -1.51 -71.92
C LYS A 228 53.67 -0.40 -71.83
N LYS A 229 54.07 -0.01 -70.62
CA LYS A 229 55.17 0.95 -70.38
C LYS A 229 56.52 0.37 -70.83
N ARG A 230 56.81 -0.90 -70.49
CA ARG A 230 57.99 -1.65 -70.95
C ARG A 230 58.08 -1.96 -72.45
N ARG A 231 57.01 -1.73 -73.24
CA ARG A 231 57.02 -1.92 -74.71
C ARG A 231 57.16 -0.60 -75.48
N ARG A 232 57.18 0.54 -74.78
CA ARG A 232 57.28 1.90 -75.35
C ARG A 232 58.64 2.55 -75.10
N GLU A 233 59.47 1.93 -74.26
CA GLU A 233 60.93 2.10 -74.18
C GLU A 233 61.58 1.04 -75.07
#